data_AF-D6BGI3-F1
#
_entry.id   AF-D6BGI3-F1
#
_cell.length_a   1.000
_cell.length_b   1.000
_cell.length_c   1.000
_cell.angle_alpha   90.00
_cell.angle_beta   90.00
_cell.angle_gamma   90.00
#
_symmetry.space_group_name_H-M   'P 1'
#
loop_
_entity.id
_entity.type
_entity.pdbx_description
1 polymer ?
#
loop_
_entity_poly.entity_id
_entity_poly.type
_entity_poly.pdbx_seq_one_letter_code
_entity_poly.pdbx_strand_id
1 'polypeptide(L)'
;MYSKLVVYRSELNSKAISKYKILGILCELILSKELFKKNSDLSIFLKETLLLEFKEYVFASRTSILSRTIKEIPEEKEEKYAIYKNNLLNFVIKNIEIIKKEKNIMEKKEKFLDGWIK
;
A
#
# COMPACT_ATOMS: atom_id res chain seq x y z
N MET A 1 1.15 10.26 6.63
CA MET A 1 1.21 8.91 6.01
C MET A 1 2.28 7.94 6.56
N TYR A 2 3.55 8.33 6.80
CA TYR A 2 4.66 7.39 7.14
C TYR A 2 4.34 6.30 8.17
N SER A 3 3.88 6.65 9.37
CA SER A 3 3.60 5.69 10.45
C SER A 3 2.57 4.63 10.04
N LYS A 4 1.57 5.02 9.23
CA LYS A 4 0.57 4.09 8.69
C LYS A 4 1.20 3.07 7.73
N LEU A 5 2.10 3.51 6.85
CA LEU A 5 2.82 2.60 5.94
C LEU A 5 3.66 1.57 6.70
N VAL A 6 4.30 1.98 7.80
CA VAL A 6 5.06 1.04 8.66
C VAL A 6 4.16 -0.04 9.23
N VAL A 7 2.96 0.32 9.70
CA VAL A 7 1.94 -0.62 10.16
C VAL A 7 1.47 -1.52 9.01
N TYR A 8 1.17 -0.96 7.84
CA TYR A 8 0.72 -1.73 6.67
C TYR A 8 1.77 -2.74 6.22
N ARG A 9 3.05 -2.39 6.25
CA ARG A 9 4.15 -3.34 5.94
C ARG A 9 4.12 -4.53 6.89
N SER A 10 3.91 -4.31 8.19
CA SER A 10 3.82 -5.40 9.17
C SER A 10 2.62 -6.29 8.92
N GLU A 11 1.44 -5.71 8.67
CA GLU A 11 0.22 -6.44 8.34
C GLU A 11 0.38 -7.26 7.05
N LEU A 12 0.93 -6.67 6.00
CA LEU A 12 1.13 -7.31 4.69
C LEU A 12 2.22 -8.39 4.74
N ASN A 13 3.18 -8.31 5.64
CA ASN A 13 4.16 -9.39 5.86
C ASN A 13 3.55 -10.62 6.55
N SER A 14 2.40 -10.49 7.21
CA SER A 14 1.72 -11.63 7.85
C SER A 14 1.31 -12.67 6.82
N LYS A 15 1.62 -13.96 7.07
CA LYS A 15 1.21 -15.06 6.17
C LYS A 15 -0.30 -15.17 6.03
N ALA A 16 -1.05 -14.86 7.09
CA ALA A 16 -2.50 -15.02 7.17
C ALA A 16 -3.24 -13.67 7.30
N ILE A 17 -2.91 -12.70 6.45
CA ILE A 17 -3.68 -11.45 6.38
C ILE A 17 -5.08 -11.72 5.79
N SER A 18 -6.10 -11.23 6.48
CA SER A 18 -7.49 -11.30 6.02
C SER A 18 -7.79 -10.31 4.89
N LYS A 19 -8.63 -10.70 3.92
CA LYS A 19 -8.98 -9.87 2.75
C LYS A 19 -9.47 -8.46 3.10
N TYR A 20 -10.28 -8.32 4.15
CA TYR A 20 -10.80 -7.01 4.56
C TYR A 20 -9.68 -6.04 5.00
N LYS A 21 -8.56 -6.54 5.53
CA LYS A 21 -7.41 -5.70 5.89
C LYS A 21 -6.72 -5.16 4.64
N ILE A 22 -6.56 -6.01 3.62
CA ILE A 22 -6.02 -5.58 2.31
C ILE A 22 -6.94 -4.50 1.71
N LEU A 23 -8.26 -4.72 1.72
CA LEU A 23 -9.24 -3.74 1.24
C LEU A 23 -9.14 -2.42 2.02
N GLY A 24 -9.06 -2.48 3.36
CA GLY A 24 -8.89 -1.30 4.21
C GLY A 24 -7.63 -0.51 3.89
N ILE A 25 -6.50 -1.20 3.69
CA ILE A 25 -5.24 -0.58 3.28
C ILE A 25 -5.39 0.09 1.91
N LEU A 26 -5.98 -0.59 0.93
CA LEU A 26 -6.22 -0.03 -0.40
C LEU A 26 -7.09 1.23 -0.34
N CYS A 27 -8.16 1.22 0.46
CA CYS A 27 -8.99 2.40 0.69
C CYS A 27 -8.17 3.59 1.18
N GLU A 28 -7.34 3.38 2.22
CA GLU A 28 -6.52 4.45 2.79
C GLU A 28 -5.48 4.98 1.80
N LEU A 29 -4.84 4.11 1.02
CA LEU A 29 -3.85 4.53 0.02
C LEU A 29 -4.50 5.28 -1.14
N ILE A 30 -5.59 4.76 -1.70
CA ILE A 30 -6.31 5.39 -2.83
C ILE A 30 -6.84 6.78 -2.44
N LEU A 31 -7.26 6.98 -1.20
CA LEU A 31 -7.75 8.27 -0.72
C LEU A 31 -6.64 9.25 -0.30
N SER A 32 -5.38 8.80 -0.22
CA SER A 32 -4.26 9.63 0.25
C SER A 32 -3.78 10.69 -0.75
N LYS A 33 -4.01 11.96 -0.44
CA LYS A 33 -3.40 13.11 -1.15
C LYS A 33 -1.91 13.32 -0.85
N GLU A 34 -1.40 12.65 0.18
CA GLU A 34 0.03 12.65 0.47
C GLU A 34 0.79 11.79 -0.56
N LEU A 35 0.26 10.60 -0.89
CA LEU A 35 0.92 9.64 -1.78
C LEU A 35 0.68 9.91 -3.26
N PHE A 36 -0.53 10.34 -3.61
CA PHE A 36 -0.90 10.63 -4.99
C PHE A 36 -1.28 12.10 -5.06
N LYS A 37 -0.66 12.89 -5.94
CA LYS A 37 -1.00 14.32 -6.06
C LYS A 37 -2.17 14.51 -7.00
N LYS A 38 -2.26 13.68 -8.04
CA LYS A 38 -3.33 13.69 -9.03
C LYS A 38 -4.04 12.34 -9.05
N ASN A 39 -5.30 12.34 -9.48
CA ASN A 39 -6.05 11.10 -9.65
C ASN A 39 -5.43 10.22 -10.76
N SER A 40 -4.82 10.83 -11.78
CA SER A 40 -4.10 10.12 -12.84
C SER A 40 -2.95 9.26 -12.31
N ASP A 41 -2.31 9.67 -11.22
CA ASP A 41 -1.18 8.93 -10.62
C ASP A 41 -1.63 7.57 -10.06
N LEU A 42 -2.92 7.44 -9.71
CA LEU A 42 -3.50 6.18 -9.26
C LEU A 42 -3.58 5.14 -10.37
N SER A 43 -3.53 5.53 -11.65
CA SER A 43 -3.58 4.56 -12.77
C SER A 43 -2.40 3.60 -12.73
N ILE A 44 -1.19 4.14 -12.52
CA ILE A 44 0.05 3.36 -12.41
C ILE A 44 -0.01 2.47 -11.17
N PHE A 45 -0.44 3.03 -10.03
CA PHE A 45 -0.61 2.25 -8.80
C PHE A 45 -1.57 1.07 -9.01
N LEU A 46 -2.76 1.29 -9.57
CA LEU A 46 -3.73 0.21 -9.77
C LEU A 46 -3.22 -0.86 -10.74
N LYS A 47 -2.51 -0.46 -11.80
CA LYS A 47 -1.90 -1.38 -12.76
C LYS A 47 -0.81 -2.22 -12.11
N GLU A 48 0.14 -1.61 -11.41
CA GLU A 48 1.26 -2.32 -10.80
C GLU A 48 0.83 -3.18 -9.60
N THR A 49 -0.18 -2.73 -8.85
CA THR A 49 -0.55 -3.38 -7.59
C THR A 49 -1.65 -4.41 -7.75
N LEU A 50 -2.65 -4.11 -8.57
CA LEU A 50 -3.86 -4.92 -8.71
C LEU A 50 -4.05 -5.47 -10.14
N LEU A 51 -3.13 -5.17 -11.07
CA LEU A 51 -3.26 -5.53 -12.48
C LEU A 51 -4.57 -4.99 -13.09
N LEU A 52 -5.05 -3.85 -12.60
CA LEU A 52 -6.28 -3.21 -13.04
C LEU A 52 -5.97 -2.00 -13.91
N GLU A 53 -6.67 -1.91 -15.04
CA GLU A 53 -6.67 -0.74 -15.91
C GLU A 53 -8.09 -0.23 -16.06
N PHE A 54 -8.28 1.07 -15.80
CA PHE A 54 -9.59 1.71 -15.92
C PHE A 54 -9.59 2.74 -17.04
N LYS A 55 -10.78 3.03 -17.57
CA LYS A 55 -11.01 4.12 -18.52
C LYS A 55 -10.81 5.47 -17.83
N GLU A 56 -10.44 6.48 -18.60
CA GLU A 56 -10.10 7.82 -18.10
C GLU A 56 -11.20 8.44 -17.21
N TYR A 57 -12.48 8.25 -17.57
CA TYR A 57 -13.60 8.78 -16.79
C TYR A 57 -13.63 8.27 -15.34
N VAL A 58 -13.07 7.09 -15.06
CA VAL A 58 -13.01 6.54 -13.70
C VAL A 58 -12.14 7.41 -12.81
N PHE A 59 -11.10 8.03 -13.37
CA PHE A 59 -10.14 8.88 -12.67
C PHE A 59 -10.64 10.31 -12.42
N ALA A 60 -11.91 10.62 -12.75
CA ALA A 60 -12.52 11.91 -12.46
C ALA A 60 -12.53 12.24 -10.95
N SER A 61 -12.71 11.23 -10.08
CA SER A 61 -12.65 11.41 -8.63
C SER A 61 -12.06 10.20 -7.91
N ARG A 62 -11.43 10.41 -6.74
CA ARG A 62 -10.91 9.30 -5.91
C ARG A 62 -11.98 8.35 -5.44
N THR A 63 -13.18 8.85 -5.15
CA THR A 63 -14.31 8.02 -4.76
C THR A 63 -14.76 7.12 -5.91
N SER A 64 -14.78 7.64 -7.14
CA SER A 64 -15.05 6.84 -8.34
C SER A 64 -14.02 5.73 -8.51
N ILE A 65 -12.72 6.08 -8.45
CA ILE A 65 -11.63 5.11 -8.51
C ILE A 65 -11.80 4.03 -7.43
N LEU A 66 -11.94 4.44 -6.17
CA LEU A 66 -12.09 3.54 -5.04
C LEU A 66 -13.27 2.58 -5.24
N SER A 67 -14.45 3.12 -5.58
CA SER A 67 -15.68 2.34 -5.75
C SER A 67 -15.56 1.29 -6.85
N ARG A 68 -14.79 1.58 -7.91
CA ARG A 68 -14.50 0.62 -8.98
C ARG A 68 -13.49 -0.41 -8.51
N THR A 69 -12.39 0.02 -7.91
CA THR A 69 -11.34 -0.88 -7.39
C THR A 69 -11.89 -1.92 -6.42
N ILE A 70 -12.70 -1.51 -5.43
CA ILE A 70 -13.22 -2.44 -4.42
C ILE A 70 -14.25 -3.43 -4.95
N LYS A 71 -14.86 -3.17 -6.11
CA LYS A 71 -15.80 -4.10 -6.74
C LYS A 71 -15.09 -5.24 -7.45
N GLU A 72 -13.93 -4.96 -8.06
CA GLU A 72 -13.14 -5.97 -8.78
C GLU A 72 -12.48 -6.98 -7.83
N ILE A 73 -12.08 -6.55 -6.63
CA ILE A 73 -11.25 -7.38 -5.73
C ILE A 73 -11.98 -8.61 -5.16
N PRO A 74 -13.22 -8.52 -4.61
CA PRO A 74 -13.95 -9.64 -4.02
C PRO A 74 -14.22 -10.81 -4.97
N GLU A 75 -14.28 -10.57 -6.27
CA GLU A 75 -14.66 -11.58 -7.28
C GLU A 75 -13.47 -12.47 -7.69
N GLU A 76 -12.26 -12.17 -7.21
CA GLU A 76 -11.04 -12.82 -7.65
C GLU A 76 -10.68 -14.09 -6.85
N LYS A 77 -10.00 -15.01 -7.54
CA LYS A 77 -9.46 -16.25 -6.93
C LYS A 77 -8.39 -15.95 -5.89
N GLU A 78 -8.25 -16.85 -4.91
CA GLU A 78 -7.30 -16.71 -3.79
C GLU A 78 -5.84 -16.51 -4.26
N GLU A 79 -5.45 -17.17 -5.35
CA GLU A 79 -4.12 -17.03 -5.96
C GLU A 79 -3.82 -15.58 -6.37
N LYS A 80 -4.82 -14.86 -6.88
CA LYS A 80 -4.67 -13.46 -7.31
C LYS A 80 -4.52 -12.52 -6.11
N TYR A 81 -5.18 -12.83 -5.00
CA TYR A 81 -5.01 -12.09 -3.74
C TYR A 81 -3.58 -12.17 -3.22
N ALA A 82 -2.90 -13.31 -3.35
CA ALA A 82 -1.50 -13.44 -2.96
C ALA A 82 -0.59 -12.51 -3.80
N ILE A 83 -0.85 -12.42 -5.11
CA ILE A 83 -0.15 -11.50 -6.02
C ILE A 83 -0.42 -10.05 -5.59
N TYR A 84 -1.67 -9.66 -5.37
CA TYR A 84 -2.05 -8.30 -4.96
C TYR A 84 -1.39 -7.90 -3.65
N LYS A 85 -1.40 -8.80 -2.66
CA LYS A 85 -0.74 -8.60 -1.38
C LYS A 85 0.77 -8.34 -1.55
N ASN A 86 1.45 -9.14 -2.37
CA ASN A 86 2.89 -9.00 -2.61
C ASN A 86 3.22 -7.69 -3.33
N ASN A 87 2.44 -7.33 -4.36
CA ASN A 87 2.65 -6.07 -5.07
C ASN A 87 2.36 -4.87 -4.16
N LEU A 88 1.32 -4.96 -3.33
CA LEU A 88 0.98 -3.92 -2.36
C LEU A 88 2.06 -3.77 -1.28
N LEU A 89 2.64 -4.86 -0.81
CA LEU A 89 3.78 -4.85 0.10
C LEU A 89 4.98 -4.13 -0.53
N ASN A 90 5.32 -4.46 -1.78
CA ASN A 90 6.41 -3.81 -2.51
C ASN A 90 6.17 -2.30 -2.67
N PHE A 91 4.94 -1.90 -3.02
CA PHE A 91 4.55 -0.50 -3.09
C PHE A 91 4.74 0.21 -1.73
N VAL A 92 4.28 -0.40 -0.64
CA VAL A 92 4.39 0.15 0.71
C VAL A 92 5.86 0.31 1.12
N ILE A 93 6.70 -0.71 0.90
CA ILE A 93 8.14 -0.66 1.20
C ILE A 93 8.81 0.48 0.42
N LYS A 94 8.56 0.57 -0.89
CA LYS A 94 9.13 1.64 -1.73
C LYS A 94 8.76 3.03 -1.21
N ASN A 95 7.51 3.26 -0.82
CA ASN A 95 7.05 4.55 -0.30
C ASN A 95 7.61 4.87 1.09
N ILE A 96 7.84 3.87 1.94
CA ILE A 96 8.55 4.07 3.22
C ILE A 96 9.95 4.62 2.96
N GLU A 97 10.70 4.01 2.04
CA GLU A 97 12.07 4.43 1.73
C GLU A 97 12.13 5.82 1.09
N ILE A 98 11.21 6.15 0.18
CA ILE A 98 11.06 7.51 -0.38
C ILE A 98 10.86 8.53 0.76
N ILE A 99 9.88 8.29 1.63
CA ILE A 99 9.56 9.25 2.71
C ILE A 99 10.68 9.34 3.74
N LYS A 100 11.38 8.24 4.07
CA LYS A 100 12.57 8.27 4.93
C LYS A 100 13.64 9.20 4.37
N LYS A 101 13.93 9.06 3.07
CA LYS A 101 14.93 9.89 2.37
C LYS A 101 14.53 11.36 2.34
N GLU A 102 13.27 11.66 2.02
CA GLU A 102 12.76 13.03 1.98
C GLU A 102 12.80 13.72 3.36
N LYS A 103 12.57 12.96 4.43
CA LYS A 103 12.51 13.48 5.80
C LYS A 103 13.81 13.36 6.59
N ASN A 104 14.91 12.90 5.98
CA ASN A 104 16.17 12.60 6.65
C ASN A 104 15.97 11.75 7.94
N ILE A 105 15.04 10.80 7.91
CA ILE A 105 14.79 9.92 9.05
C ILE A 105 15.96 8.94 9.13
N MET A 106 16.90 9.20 10.04
CA MET A 106 17.98 8.27 10.35
C MET A 106 17.40 7.02 10.99
N GLU A 107 17.83 5.84 10.55
CA GLU A 107 17.58 4.61 11.31
C GLU A 107 18.32 4.72 12.64
N LYS A 108 17.56 4.78 13.75
CA LYS A 108 18.13 4.43 15.04
C LYS A 108 18.55 2.96 14.92
N LYS A 109 19.82 2.69 14.61
CA LYS A 109 20.43 1.40 14.97
C LYS A 109 20.19 1.25 16.45
N GLU A 110 19.30 0.35 16.82
CA GLU A 110 19.06 0.01 18.21
C GLU A 110 20.42 -0.42 18.80
N LYS A 111 21.00 0.45 19.63
CA LYS A 111 22.05 0.10 20.59
C LYS A 111 21.52 -0.85 21.69
N PHE A 112 20.51 -1.66 21.38
CA PHE A 112 19.76 -2.45 22.35
C PHE A 112 20.43 -3.81 22.65
N LEU A 113 21.39 -4.23 21.83
CA LEU A 113 22.09 -5.52 22.02
C LEU A 113 23.37 -5.43 22.86
N ASP A 114 23.90 -4.24 23.16
CA ASP A 114 25.12 -4.10 23.98
C ASP A 114 24.88 -4.28 25.49
N GLY A 115 23.62 -4.35 25.94
CA GLY A 115 23.26 -4.47 27.36
C GLY A 115 22.84 -5.86 27.84
N TRP A 116 22.70 -6.83 26.93
CA TRP A 116 22.16 -8.17 27.23
C TRP A 116 23.21 -9.29 27.24
N ILE A 117 24.48 -8.96 27.00
CA ILE A 117 25.60 -9.88 27.19
C ILE A 117 26.35 -9.42 28.45
N LYS A 118 25.98 -10.02 29.59
CA LYS A 118 26.82 -10.12 30.78
C LYS A 118 27.11 -11.59 31.04
#